data_AF-A0A224XN45-F1
#
_entry.id   AF-A0A224XN45-F1
#
_cell.length_a   1.000
_cell.length_b   1.000
_cell.length_c   1.000
_cell.angle_alpha   90.00
_cell.angle_beta   90.00
_cell.angle_gamma   90.00
#
_symmetry.space_group_name_H-M   'P 1'
#
loop_
_entity.id
_entity.type
_entity.pdbx_description
1 polymer ?
#
loop_
_entity_poly.entity_id
_entity_poly.type
_entity_poly.pdbx_seq_one_letter_code
_entity_poly.pdbx_strand_id
1 'polypeptide(L)'
;KKELSADFEVAMKNIQWPVVSSNSVMIAPTPDALSKFQICIRRLLQVQLQSELEEKPVVSSTLQVTFPPLSLPANLLIVPLRKRFIYHFTGSRQTNRIDKPEWYFTQVLTWIRDHEHFVMNSVQPVYDDLKIDKLAMVEIMSGLVELSVEKLQADIEHVQYDDVLFSHTVDEALAYEKELRHSYMYPSSLPGPVHVLTQAQLFVKWIRMERKYARDKMDAIMSSETAWSTLGGLPDDEKITEVAHTFLALLTTMTDRYSLLPQPGHKLQFVELELELIDDLRVSLLQVLHAEHNDPLNSKLPKVLNTISYLRNALEEYDASPTMLLLDHYQRQYKSEETKENEVEGLFRPSLVLLERLEDQLLDELAQALMMEVKARSRPYRKNRWFSMTESDFDSTTLTPAACPLFQVLTTELHDLREKLSQKLFMRFWKLMASYLNIFFLEEIVLENHFNPIGGEVLQSDVNKFLIPLFQHFTKAPQVYFSEIKEACCLLALVSIPANVRRFVLTGKEKH
;
A
#
# COMPACT_ATOMS: atom_id res chain seq x y z
N LYS A 1 5.97 -2.11 55.85
CA LYS A 1 5.26 -1.62 54.62
C LYS A 1 4.35 -0.43 54.93
N LYS A 2 3.33 -0.54 55.79
CA LYS A 2 2.37 0.56 56.08
C LYS A 2 3.03 1.85 56.61
N GLU A 3 3.94 1.76 57.58
CA GLU A 3 4.64 2.93 58.14
C GLU A 3 5.50 3.64 57.08
N LEU A 4 6.30 2.89 56.31
CA LEU A 4 7.10 3.45 55.22
C LEU A 4 6.26 4.13 54.13
N SER A 5 5.07 3.61 53.83
CA SER A 5 4.14 4.27 52.91
C SER A 5 3.62 5.58 53.46
N ALA A 6 3.32 5.67 54.77
CA ALA A 6 2.88 6.91 55.41
C ALA A 6 4.00 7.97 55.46
N ASP A 7 5.23 7.55 55.77
CA ASP A 7 6.41 8.43 55.72
C ASP A 7 6.62 8.98 54.31
N PHE A 8 6.45 8.14 53.29
CA PHE A 8 6.58 8.55 51.90
C PHE A 8 5.48 9.52 51.47
N GLU A 9 4.23 9.35 51.94
CA GLU A 9 3.17 10.33 51.70
C GLU A 9 3.49 11.71 52.29
N VAL A 10 4.10 11.76 53.48
CA VAL A 10 4.57 13.02 54.07
C VAL A 10 5.71 13.62 53.24
N ALA A 11 6.67 12.81 52.81
CA ALA A 11 7.77 13.25 51.96
C ALA A 11 7.28 13.81 50.62
N MET A 12 6.33 13.14 49.95
CA MET A 12 5.67 13.60 48.72
C MET A 12 5.01 14.97 48.89
N LYS A 13 4.33 15.21 50.02
CA LYS A 13 3.73 16.53 50.31
C LYS A 13 4.78 17.62 50.46
N ASN A 14 5.90 17.32 51.12
CA ASN A 14 6.98 18.29 51.35
C ASN A 14 7.71 18.70 50.06
N ILE A 15 7.74 17.83 49.05
CA ILE A 15 8.25 18.15 47.71
C ILE A 15 7.17 18.64 46.74
N GLN A 16 5.94 18.87 47.23
CA GLN A 16 4.78 19.29 46.44
C GLN A 16 4.41 18.34 45.29
N TRP A 17 4.63 17.04 45.45
CA TRP A 17 4.18 16.02 44.50
C TRP A 17 2.66 15.75 44.63
N PRO A 18 1.92 15.55 43.52
CA PRO A 18 2.35 15.56 42.12
C PRO A 18 2.44 16.96 41.50
N VAL A 19 3.12 17.07 40.35
CA VAL A 19 3.16 18.29 39.53
C VAL A 19 1.77 18.50 38.92
N VAL A 20 1.09 19.57 39.34
CA VAL A 20 -0.24 19.95 38.84
C VAL A 20 -0.27 21.43 38.49
N SER A 21 -1.22 21.83 37.64
CA SER A 21 -1.36 23.23 37.19
C SER A 21 -1.45 24.26 38.32
N SER A 22 -1.95 23.88 39.50
CA SER A 22 -2.00 24.75 40.69
C SER A 22 -0.63 25.03 41.31
N ASN A 23 0.39 24.22 41.00
CA ASN A 23 1.74 24.29 41.57
C ASN A 23 2.81 24.35 40.45
N SER A 24 2.43 24.82 39.25
CA SER A 24 3.27 24.85 38.05
C SER A 24 4.49 25.77 38.17
N VAL A 25 4.40 26.80 39.02
CA VAL A 25 5.54 27.62 39.43
C VAL A 25 6.20 26.92 40.63
N MET A 26 6.92 25.82 40.36
CA MET A 26 7.60 25.08 41.42
C MET A 26 8.66 25.95 42.09
N ILE A 27 8.49 26.22 43.39
CA ILE A 27 9.63 26.50 44.25
C ILE A 27 10.39 25.18 44.35
N ALA A 28 11.65 25.15 43.92
CA ALA A 28 12.46 23.95 44.00
C ALA A 28 12.42 23.37 45.42
N PRO A 29 12.17 22.05 45.59
CA PRO A 29 12.12 21.44 46.91
C PRO A 29 13.45 21.69 47.64
N THR A 30 13.38 21.91 48.95
CA THR A 30 14.60 22.11 49.73
C THR A 30 15.48 20.85 49.64
N PRO A 31 16.81 20.98 49.68
CA PRO A 31 17.71 19.82 49.60
C PRO A 31 17.41 18.75 50.66
N ASP A 32 17.01 19.18 51.88
CA ASP A 32 16.59 18.28 52.96
C ASP A 32 15.28 17.53 52.63
N ALA A 33 14.26 18.21 52.09
CA ALA A 33 13.02 17.57 51.69
C ALA A 33 13.23 16.57 50.55
N LEU A 34 14.05 16.93 49.56
CA LEU A 34 14.40 16.05 48.44
C LEU A 34 15.20 14.83 48.91
N SER A 35 16.18 15.01 49.81
CA SER A 35 16.95 13.92 50.38
C SER A 35 16.07 12.95 51.17
N LYS A 36 15.16 13.45 52.01
CA LYS A 36 14.18 12.63 52.74
C LYS A 36 13.27 11.84 51.80
N PHE A 37 12.82 12.47 50.72
CA PHE A 37 12.03 11.81 49.67
C PHE A 37 12.80 10.65 49.01
N GLN A 38 14.04 10.89 48.59
CA GLN A 38 14.91 9.86 47.98
C GLN A 38 15.24 8.72 48.95
N ILE A 39 15.46 9.01 50.24
CA ILE A 39 15.66 8.00 51.28
C ILE A 39 14.42 7.10 51.42
N CYS A 40 13.22 7.67 51.37
CA CYS A 40 11.98 6.88 51.41
C CYS A 40 11.86 5.96 50.19
N ILE A 41 12.15 6.46 48.98
CA ILE A 41 12.17 5.63 47.75
C ILE A 41 13.14 4.46 47.93
N ARG A 42 14.37 4.73 48.38
CA ARG A 42 15.40 3.71 48.59
C ARG A 42 14.93 2.62 49.55
N ARG A 43 14.34 3.00 50.69
CA ARG A 43 13.81 2.05 51.68
C ARG A 43 12.66 1.22 51.12
N LEU A 44 11.75 1.84 50.36
CA LEU A 44 10.62 1.15 49.75
C LEU A 44 11.09 0.12 48.70
N LEU A 45 12.07 0.46 47.86
CA LEU A 45 12.66 -0.47 46.89
C LEU A 45 13.38 -1.64 47.58
N GLN A 46 14.16 -1.37 48.62
CA GLN A 46 14.85 -2.41 49.40
C GLN A 46 13.89 -3.40 50.07
N VAL A 47 12.77 -2.90 50.62
CA VAL A 47 11.74 -3.77 51.22
C VAL A 47 11.01 -4.59 50.15
N GLN A 48 10.79 -4.03 48.96
CA GLN A 48 10.19 -4.78 47.86
C GLN A 48 11.08 -5.92 47.38
N LEU A 49 12.38 -5.66 47.16
CA LEU A 49 13.34 -6.69 46.76
C LEU A 49 13.35 -7.88 47.73
N GLN A 50 13.25 -7.61 49.04
CA GLN A 50 13.15 -8.65 50.06
C GLN A 50 11.84 -9.46 49.96
N SER A 51 10.73 -8.79 49.64
CA SER A 51 9.43 -9.42 49.49
C SER A 51 9.27 -10.21 48.18
N GLU A 52 9.99 -9.86 47.11
CA GLU A 52 9.98 -10.61 45.83
C GLU A 52 10.78 -11.91 45.91
N LEU A 53 11.74 -12.01 46.86
CA LEU A 53 12.45 -13.25 47.19
C LEU A 53 11.56 -14.25 47.99
N GLU A 54 10.46 -13.78 48.56
CA GLU A 54 9.46 -14.58 49.27
C GLU A 54 8.24 -14.79 48.37
N GLU A 55 8.27 -15.81 47.50
CA GLU A 55 7.18 -16.11 46.55
C GLU A 55 5.79 -16.10 47.21
N LYS A 56 4.88 -15.24 46.73
CA LYS A 56 3.43 -15.37 46.98
C LYS A 56 2.58 -14.82 45.83
N PRO A 57 1.33 -15.32 45.71
CA PRO A 57 0.67 -15.59 44.44
C PRO A 57 0.00 -14.38 43.78
N VAL A 58 -0.20 -14.55 42.48
CA VAL A 58 -0.92 -13.70 41.51
C VAL A 58 -2.25 -13.20 42.08
N VAL A 59 -2.39 -11.88 42.24
CA VAL A 59 -3.67 -11.26 42.63
C VAL A 59 -4.39 -10.72 41.39
N SER A 60 -5.51 -11.38 41.09
CA SER A 60 -6.82 -10.84 40.66
C SER A 60 -6.83 -9.38 40.17
N SER A 61 -6.48 -9.18 38.89
CA SER A 61 -6.96 -8.01 38.14
C SER A 61 -8.32 -8.34 37.54
N THR A 62 -9.29 -7.41 37.65
CA THR A 62 -10.56 -7.47 36.91
C THR A 62 -10.40 -6.99 35.46
N LEU A 63 -9.21 -6.52 35.08
CA LEU A 63 -8.90 -6.13 33.71
C LEU A 63 -8.71 -7.36 32.85
N GLN A 64 -9.29 -7.34 31.65
CA GLN A 64 -8.94 -8.30 30.60
C GLN A 64 -7.51 -8.08 30.08
N VAL A 65 -6.93 -6.89 30.34
CA VAL A 65 -5.57 -6.52 29.97
C VAL A 65 -4.68 -6.52 31.21
N THR A 66 -3.61 -7.31 31.22
CA THR A 66 -2.70 -7.45 32.36
C THR A 66 -1.51 -6.52 32.24
N PHE A 67 -1.34 -5.61 33.19
CA PHE A 67 -0.13 -4.78 33.33
C PHE A 67 0.92 -5.46 34.22
N PRO A 68 2.23 -5.29 33.93
CA PRO A 68 3.27 -5.74 34.84
C PRO A 68 3.18 -5.02 36.20
N PRO A 69 3.52 -5.70 37.31
CA PRO A 69 3.47 -5.09 38.62
C PRO A 69 4.50 -3.95 38.72
N LEU A 70 4.02 -2.79 39.17
CA LEU A 70 4.86 -1.62 39.41
C LEU A 70 5.62 -1.76 40.73
N SER A 71 6.77 -1.10 40.81
CA SER A 71 7.45 -0.94 42.10
C SER A 71 6.58 -0.22 43.14
N LEU A 72 6.85 -0.46 44.42
CA LEU A 72 6.14 0.12 45.55
C LEU A 72 6.23 1.66 45.55
N PRO A 73 7.40 2.29 45.29
CA PRO A 73 7.46 3.73 45.12
C PRO A 73 6.63 4.22 43.93
N ALA A 74 6.70 3.56 42.76
CA ALA A 74 5.93 3.96 41.58
C ALA A 74 4.42 3.92 41.85
N ASN A 75 3.93 2.81 42.43
CA ASN A 75 2.54 2.68 42.86
C ASN A 75 2.10 3.85 43.75
N LEU A 76 2.89 4.20 44.77
CA LEU A 76 2.56 5.29 45.69
C LEU A 76 2.63 6.67 45.03
N LEU A 77 3.57 6.89 44.12
CA LEU A 77 3.68 8.13 43.33
C LEU A 77 2.46 8.36 42.44
N ILE A 78 1.84 7.29 41.95
CA ILE A 78 0.63 7.36 41.09
C ILE A 78 -0.65 7.60 41.90
N VAL A 79 -0.72 7.21 43.18
CA VAL A 79 -1.97 7.32 44.00
C VAL A 79 -2.62 8.71 43.94
N PRO A 80 -1.89 9.84 44.12
CA PRO A 80 -2.49 11.18 44.01
C PRO A 80 -3.06 11.47 42.61
N LEU A 81 -2.38 11.04 41.55
CA LEU A 81 -2.82 11.20 40.16
C LEU A 81 -4.05 10.32 39.87
N ARG A 82 -4.06 9.07 40.33
CA ARG A 82 -5.21 8.16 40.25
C ARG A 82 -6.45 8.75 40.93
N LYS A 83 -6.31 9.34 42.13
CA LYS A 83 -7.41 10.03 42.81
C LYS A 83 -7.97 11.18 41.98
N ARG A 84 -7.11 11.99 41.35
CA ARG A 84 -7.53 13.09 40.46
C ARG A 84 -8.22 12.55 39.20
N PHE A 85 -7.67 11.50 38.60
CA PHE A 85 -8.24 10.86 37.42
C PHE A 85 -9.67 10.36 37.70
N ILE A 86 -9.83 9.58 38.78
CA ILE A 86 -11.14 9.08 39.21
C ILE A 86 -12.09 10.25 39.48
N TYR A 87 -11.64 11.29 40.20
CA TYR A 87 -12.48 12.45 40.49
C TYR A 87 -13.02 13.13 39.22
N HIS A 88 -12.22 13.27 38.16
CA HIS A 88 -12.61 13.97 36.94
C HIS A 88 -13.34 13.08 35.92
N PHE A 89 -12.89 11.84 35.74
CA PHE A 89 -13.31 10.97 34.64
C PHE A 89 -14.19 9.80 35.09
N THR A 90 -14.69 9.82 36.32
CA THR A 90 -15.69 8.87 36.80
C THR A 90 -16.83 9.59 37.54
N GLY A 91 -17.95 8.89 37.74
CA GLY A 91 -19.12 9.44 38.42
C GLY A 91 -19.84 10.51 37.60
N SER A 92 -20.41 11.51 38.26
CA SER A 92 -21.35 12.48 37.68
C SER A 92 -20.74 13.84 37.30
N ARG A 93 -19.41 13.93 37.15
CA ARG A 93 -18.75 15.19 36.74
C ARG A 93 -18.98 15.48 35.27
N GLN A 94 -19.06 16.76 34.92
CA GLN A 94 -19.15 17.22 33.52
C GLN A 94 -17.93 16.82 32.68
N THR A 95 -16.79 16.54 33.32
CA THR A 95 -15.56 16.06 32.69
C THR A 95 -15.60 14.57 32.36
N ASN A 96 -16.53 13.80 32.92
CA ASN A 96 -16.74 12.40 32.58
C ASN A 96 -17.68 12.29 31.38
N ARG A 97 -17.13 12.41 30.16
CA ARG A 97 -17.89 12.35 28.91
C ARG A 97 -17.43 11.19 28.06
N ILE A 98 -18.37 10.29 27.78
CA ILE A 98 -18.12 9.09 26.97
C ILE A 98 -17.85 9.43 25.50
N ASP A 99 -18.36 10.57 25.03
CA ASP A 99 -18.17 11.10 23.68
C ASP A 99 -16.93 11.99 23.54
N LYS A 100 -16.13 12.09 24.61
CA LYS A 100 -14.88 12.84 24.65
C LYS A 100 -13.72 12.01 25.22
N PRO A 101 -13.40 10.85 24.62
CA PRO A 101 -12.29 10.02 25.09
C PRO A 101 -10.94 10.76 25.03
N GLU A 102 -10.78 11.72 24.10
CA GLU A 102 -9.58 12.53 23.97
C GLU A 102 -9.20 13.30 25.25
N TRP A 103 -10.16 13.58 26.13
CA TRP A 103 -9.92 14.35 27.36
C TRP A 103 -9.07 13.58 28.37
N TYR A 104 -9.41 12.33 28.65
CA TYR A 104 -8.65 11.55 29.62
C TYR A 104 -7.32 11.06 29.03
N PHE A 105 -7.26 10.79 27.72
CA PHE A 105 -6.00 10.49 27.02
C PHE A 105 -5.03 11.67 27.09
N THR A 106 -5.48 12.86 26.70
CA THR A 106 -4.67 14.10 26.75
C THR A 106 -4.21 14.40 28.16
N GLN A 107 -5.06 14.16 29.17
CA GLN A 107 -4.69 14.39 30.56
C GLN A 107 -3.57 13.45 31.03
N VAL A 108 -3.59 12.19 30.60
CA VAL A 108 -2.50 11.23 30.89
C VAL A 108 -1.21 11.65 30.19
N LEU A 109 -1.24 12.00 28.91
CA LEU A 109 -0.06 12.51 28.18
C LEU A 109 0.53 13.76 28.85
N THR A 110 -0.35 14.68 29.26
CA THR A 110 0.05 15.89 30.00
C THR A 110 0.77 15.53 31.29
N TRP A 111 0.26 14.58 32.07
CA TRP A 111 0.93 14.13 33.29
C TRP A 111 2.26 13.45 33.01
N ILE A 112 2.37 12.63 31.96
CA ILE A 112 3.64 12.02 31.56
C ILE A 112 4.67 13.13 31.28
N ARG A 113 4.33 14.09 30.42
CA ARG A 113 5.20 15.23 30.06
C ARG A 113 5.61 16.05 31.29
N ASP A 114 4.65 16.46 32.11
CA ASP A 114 4.88 17.42 33.19
C ASP A 114 5.69 16.82 34.36
N HIS A 115 5.73 15.48 34.48
CA HIS A 115 6.48 14.80 35.54
C HIS A 115 7.84 14.25 35.09
N GLU A 116 8.09 14.13 33.77
CA GLU A 116 9.29 13.52 33.21
C GLU A 116 10.57 14.09 33.81
N HIS A 117 10.75 15.41 33.76
CA HIS A 117 11.95 16.07 34.27
C HIS A 117 12.18 15.81 35.76
N PHE A 118 11.11 15.82 36.58
CA PHE A 118 11.25 15.55 38.02
C PHE A 118 11.66 14.09 38.26
N VAL A 119 10.99 13.15 37.59
CA VAL A 119 11.26 11.72 37.74
C VAL A 119 12.69 11.38 37.33
N MET A 120 13.12 11.87 36.17
CA MET A 120 14.47 11.60 35.65
C MET A 120 15.57 12.19 36.53
N ASN A 121 15.35 13.36 37.15
CA ASN A 121 16.38 14.00 37.97
C ASN A 121 16.32 13.64 39.46
N SER A 122 15.17 13.22 39.97
CA SER A 122 14.95 13.03 41.42
C SER A 122 14.67 11.59 41.81
N VAL A 123 14.07 10.79 40.93
CA VAL A 123 13.67 9.40 41.21
C VAL A 123 14.62 8.40 40.56
N GLN A 124 14.94 8.57 39.27
CA GLN A 124 15.82 7.67 38.52
C GLN A 124 17.21 7.48 39.17
N PRO A 125 17.87 8.50 39.75
CA PRO A 125 19.17 8.29 40.41
C PRO A 125 19.10 7.30 41.58
N VAL A 126 17.95 7.19 42.25
CA VAL A 126 17.77 6.21 43.34
C VAL A 126 17.68 4.78 42.79
N TYR A 127 17.11 4.61 41.60
CA TYR A 127 17.06 3.31 40.91
C TYR A 127 18.46 2.91 40.45
N ASP A 128 19.19 3.85 39.84
CA ASP A 128 20.54 3.65 39.33
C ASP A 128 21.51 3.29 40.47
N ASP A 129 21.46 4.01 41.59
CA ASP A 129 22.24 3.74 42.79
C ASP A 129 21.99 2.34 43.37
N LEU A 130 20.75 1.87 43.27
CA LEU A 130 20.35 0.54 43.72
C LEU A 130 20.51 -0.53 42.63
N LYS A 131 21.00 -0.16 41.45
CA LYS A 131 21.15 -1.04 40.27
C LYS A 131 19.86 -1.76 39.90
N ILE A 132 18.72 -1.08 40.02
CA ILE A 132 17.44 -1.59 39.56
C ILE A 132 17.40 -1.50 38.04
N ASP A 133 17.23 -2.63 37.37
CA ASP A 133 17.14 -2.72 35.90
C ASP A 133 15.75 -2.31 35.39
N LYS A 134 15.31 -1.10 35.77
CA LYS A 134 14.05 -0.49 35.33
C LYS A 134 14.20 1.02 35.22
N LEU A 135 13.52 1.60 34.23
CA LEU A 135 13.34 3.04 34.14
C LEU A 135 12.14 3.46 34.98
N ALA A 136 12.36 4.30 35.99
CA ALA A 136 11.31 4.81 36.88
C ALA A 136 10.22 5.54 36.09
N MET A 137 10.61 6.25 35.03
CA MET A 137 9.66 6.94 34.15
C MET A 137 8.74 5.96 33.42
N VAL A 138 9.26 4.84 32.94
CA VAL A 138 8.45 3.79 32.29
C VAL A 138 7.45 3.17 33.28
N GLU A 139 7.84 2.95 34.54
CA GLU A 139 6.90 2.46 35.57
C GLU A 139 5.78 3.47 35.85
N ILE A 140 6.12 4.76 35.95
CA ILE A 140 5.12 5.82 36.16
C ILE A 140 4.20 5.94 34.96
N MET A 141 4.73 5.95 33.74
CA MET A 141 3.94 5.93 32.51
C MET A 141 2.99 4.73 32.50
N SER A 142 3.49 3.53 32.80
CA SER A 142 2.70 2.30 32.80
C SER A 142 1.48 2.40 33.71
N GLY A 143 1.65 2.92 34.94
CA GLY A 143 0.52 3.09 35.85
C GLY A 143 -0.42 4.26 35.51
N LEU A 144 0.02 5.25 34.73
CA LEU A 144 -0.87 6.29 34.20
C LEU A 144 -1.65 5.80 32.97
N VAL A 145 -1.00 5.04 32.09
CA VAL A 145 -1.63 4.39 30.93
C VAL A 145 -2.69 3.40 31.41
N GLU A 146 -2.41 2.64 32.49
CA GLU A 146 -3.38 1.74 33.12
C GLU A 146 -4.70 2.46 33.47
N LEU A 147 -4.67 3.70 33.97
CA LEU A 147 -5.88 4.49 34.25
C LEU A 147 -6.72 4.74 32.99
N SER A 148 -6.07 5.08 31.89
CA SER A 148 -6.74 5.32 30.61
C SER A 148 -7.32 4.03 30.02
N VAL A 149 -6.63 2.90 30.21
CA VAL A 149 -7.08 1.57 29.76
C VAL A 149 -8.26 1.08 30.59
N GLU A 150 -8.21 1.23 31.92
CA GLU A 150 -9.33 0.95 32.83
C GLU A 150 -10.57 1.76 32.43
N LYS A 151 -10.37 3.05 32.13
CA LYS A 151 -11.45 3.95 31.71
C LYS A 151 -12.03 3.55 30.35
N LEU A 152 -11.18 3.31 29.37
CA LEU A 152 -11.61 2.86 28.04
C LEU A 152 -12.38 1.54 28.13
N GLN A 153 -11.92 0.58 28.94
CA GLN A 153 -12.61 -0.69 29.16
C GLN A 153 -14.03 -0.48 29.71
N ALA A 154 -14.22 0.47 30.63
CA ALA A 154 -15.54 0.76 31.18
C ALA A 154 -16.45 1.48 30.17
N ASP A 155 -15.88 2.42 29.40
CA ASP A 155 -16.64 3.20 28.43
C ASP A 155 -17.02 2.35 27.20
N ILE A 156 -16.14 1.44 26.76
CA ILE A 156 -16.36 0.63 25.56
C ILE A 156 -17.60 -0.28 25.67
N GLU A 157 -17.97 -0.67 26.90
CA GLU A 157 -19.18 -1.46 27.17
C GLU A 157 -20.45 -0.77 26.65
N HIS A 158 -20.47 0.57 26.62
CA HIS A 158 -21.60 1.35 26.13
C HIS A 158 -21.34 1.90 24.72
N VAL A 159 -20.10 2.35 24.45
CA VAL A 159 -19.69 2.89 23.14
C VAL A 159 -19.90 1.88 22.01
N GLN A 160 -19.71 0.58 22.27
CA GLN A 160 -19.84 -0.47 21.25
C GLN A 160 -21.22 -0.58 20.58
N TYR A 161 -22.25 0.12 21.06
CA TYR A 161 -23.59 0.10 20.47
C TYR A 161 -23.88 1.28 19.52
N ASP A 162 -23.00 2.27 19.48
CA ASP A 162 -23.10 3.42 18.56
C ASP A 162 -21.88 3.40 17.61
N ASP A 163 -22.13 3.25 16.31
CA ASP A 163 -21.06 3.13 15.32
C ASP A 163 -20.25 4.43 15.16
N VAL A 164 -20.88 5.60 15.25
CA VAL A 164 -20.16 6.88 15.12
C VAL A 164 -19.28 7.11 16.34
N LEU A 165 -19.85 6.87 17.52
CA LEU A 165 -19.12 6.99 18.77
C LEU A 165 -17.96 5.99 18.85
N PHE A 166 -18.19 4.74 18.44
CA PHE A 166 -17.17 3.71 18.40
C PHE A 166 -16.03 4.08 17.45
N SER A 167 -16.33 4.55 16.23
CA SER A 167 -15.30 5.01 15.29
C SER A 167 -14.46 6.14 15.90
N HIS A 168 -15.10 7.16 16.48
CA HIS A 168 -14.40 8.27 17.14
C HIS A 168 -13.50 7.78 18.29
N THR A 169 -14.00 6.87 19.13
CA THR A 169 -13.21 6.29 20.23
C THR A 169 -12.01 5.49 19.72
N VAL A 170 -12.16 4.72 18.64
CA VAL A 170 -11.04 4.01 18.01
C VAL A 170 -10.00 5.00 17.50
N ASP A 171 -10.43 6.06 16.80
CA ASP A 171 -9.51 7.06 16.22
C ASP A 171 -8.70 7.78 17.31
N GLU A 172 -9.36 8.23 18.39
CA GLU A 172 -8.68 8.88 19.52
C GLU A 172 -7.76 7.91 20.29
N ALA A 173 -8.16 6.66 20.44
CA ALA A 173 -7.33 5.64 21.06
C ALA A 173 -6.07 5.31 20.22
N LEU A 174 -6.18 5.26 18.89
CA LEU A 174 -5.04 5.05 17.99
C LEU A 174 -4.13 6.28 17.96
N ALA A 175 -4.68 7.50 17.98
CA ALA A 175 -3.90 8.72 18.10
C ALA A 175 -3.10 8.74 19.41
N TYR A 176 -3.75 8.41 20.53
CA TYR A 176 -3.10 8.28 21.84
C TYR A 176 -2.02 7.19 21.84
N GLU A 177 -2.29 6.01 21.28
CA GLU A 177 -1.29 4.94 21.13
C GLU A 177 -0.08 5.42 20.33
N LYS A 178 -0.30 6.08 19.18
CA LYS A 178 0.76 6.60 18.32
C LYS A 178 1.64 7.62 19.06
N GLU A 179 1.03 8.55 19.80
CA GLU A 179 1.76 9.57 20.55
C GLU A 179 2.55 8.95 21.73
N LEU A 180 1.94 8.03 22.49
CA LEU A 180 2.62 7.31 23.57
C LEU A 180 3.90 6.64 23.10
N ARG A 181 3.85 5.92 21.97
CA ARG A 181 4.97 5.12 21.47
C ARG A 181 6.01 5.97 20.77
N HIS A 182 5.61 6.93 19.94
CA HIS A 182 6.55 7.71 19.13
C HIS A 182 7.08 8.97 19.83
N SER A 183 6.28 9.64 20.67
CA SER A 183 6.68 10.89 21.31
C SER A 183 7.25 10.65 22.71
N TYR A 184 6.65 9.74 23.47
CA TYR A 184 7.06 9.46 24.85
C TYR A 184 7.87 8.16 25.01
N MET A 185 8.17 7.46 23.92
CA MET A 185 8.96 6.21 23.91
C MET A 185 8.43 5.14 24.87
N TYR A 186 7.11 5.09 25.07
CA TYR A 186 6.50 4.04 25.88
C TYR A 186 6.78 2.67 25.23
N PRO A 187 7.32 1.68 25.96
CA PRO A 187 7.71 0.41 25.35
C PRO A 187 6.56 -0.34 24.68
N SER A 188 6.82 -0.87 23.48
CA SER A 188 5.80 -1.63 22.72
C SER A 188 5.39 -2.95 23.38
N SER A 189 6.24 -3.49 24.26
CA SER A 189 5.97 -4.69 25.06
C SER A 189 4.95 -4.48 26.18
N LEU A 190 4.65 -3.22 26.53
CA LEU A 190 3.68 -2.92 27.59
C LEU A 190 2.27 -2.73 27.02
N PRO A 191 1.21 -2.94 27.83
CA PRO A 191 -0.16 -2.78 27.36
C PRO A 191 -0.53 -1.32 27.11
N GLY A 192 -1.51 -1.11 26.24
CA GLY A 192 -2.01 0.20 25.82
C GLY A 192 -3.48 0.13 25.41
N PRO A 193 -4.11 1.27 25.04
CA PRO A 193 -5.52 1.32 24.63
C PRO A 193 -5.88 0.31 23.53
N VAL A 194 -4.98 0.01 22.60
CA VAL A 194 -5.21 -0.94 21.51
C VAL A 194 -5.49 -2.37 22.00
N HIS A 195 -5.05 -2.74 23.21
CA HIS A 195 -5.35 -4.05 23.82
C HIS A 195 -6.81 -4.17 24.23
N VAL A 196 -7.51 -3.06 24.48
CA VAL A 196 -8.96 -3.05 24.71
C VAL A 196 -9.69 -3.25 23.38
N LEU A 197 -9.31 -2.48 22.37
CA LEU A 197 -9.96 -2.52 21.05
C LEU A 197 -9.80 -3.86 20.31
N THR A 198 -8.75 -4.60 20.65
CA THR A 198 -8.44 -5.91 20.06
C THR A 198 -9.07 -7.10 20.81
N GLN A 199 -9.94 -6.86 21.79
CA GLN A 199 -10.76 -7.92 22.38
C GLN A 199 -11.72 -8.48 21.32
N ALA A 200 -11.92 -9.80 21.33
CA ALA A 200 -12.48 -10.54 20.19
C ALA A 200 -13.75 -9.92 19.57
N GLN A 201 -14.77 -9.59 20.37
CA GLN A 201 -16.03 -9.03 19.85
C GLN A 201 -15.87 -7.60 19.32
N LEU A 202 -15.06 -6.79 19.99
CA LEU A 202 -14.78 -5.41 19.59
C LEU A 202 -13.96 -5.37 18.30
N PHE A 203 -12.97 -6.26 18.18
CA PHE A 203 -12.13 -6.36 17.00
C PHE A 203 -12.92 -6.79 15.77
N VAL A 204 -13.81 -7.78 15.90
CA VAL A 204 -14.71 -8.19 14.82
C VAL A 204 -15.63 -7.05 14.39
N LYS A 205 -16.19 -6.29 15.35
CA LYS A 205 -16.98 -5.08 15.03
C LYS A 205 -16.13 -4.06 14.28
N TRP A 206 -14.91 -3.80 14.74
CA TRP A 206 -14.00 -2.83 14.13
C TRP A 206 -13.66 -3.21 12.68
N ILE A 207 -13.21 -4.44 12.42
CA ILE A 207 -12.93 -4.93 11.05
C ILE A 207 -14.17 -4.81 10.15
N ARG A 208 -15.37 -5.13 10.67
CA ARG A 208 -16.62 -4.98 9.91
C ARG A 208 -16.89 -3.53 9.53
N MET A 209 -16.67 -2.59 10.44
CA MET A 209 -16.85 -1.16 10.17
C MET A 209 -15.83 -0.65 9.16
N GLU A 210 -14.56 -1.06 9.29
CA GLU A 210 -13.49 -0.71 8.34
C GLU A 210 -13.82 -1.23 6.93
N ARG A 211 -14.28 -2.49 6.82
CA ARG A 211 -14.75 -3.07 5.56
C ARG A 211 -15.87 -2.24 4.93
N LYS A 212 -16.89 -1.89 5.72
CA LYS A 212 -18.02 -1.09 5.23
C LYS A 212 -17.55 0.28 4.75
N TYR A 213 -16.77 0.99 5.58
CA TYR A 213 -16.23 2.29 5.23
C TYR A 213 -15.38 2.24 3.94
N ALA A 214 -14.50 1.25 3.82
CA ALA A 214 -13.65 1.10 2.65
C ALA A 214 -14.46 0.82 1.37
N ARG A 215 -15.50 -0.01 1.44
CA ARG A 215 -16.41 -0.27 0.30
C ARG A 215 -17.20 0.97 -0.08
N ASP A 216 -17.82 1.65 0.89
CA ASP A 216 -18.56 2.89 0.65
C ASP A 216 -17.65 3.96 0.00
N LYS A 217 -16.39 4.03 0.45
CA LYS A 217 -15.39 4.95 -0.10
C LYS A 217 -14.98 4.56 -1.52
N MET A 218 -14.77 3.27 -1.79
CA MET A 218 -14.44 2.77 -3.12
C MET A 218 -15.58 3.03 -4.11
N ASP A 219 -16.84 2.77 -3.72
CA ASP A 219 -18.02 3.06 -4.54
C ASP A 219 -18.13 4.56 -4.87
N ALA A 220 -17.86 5.43 -3.89
CA ALA A 220 -17.85 6.88 -4.10
C ALA A 220 -16.74 7.32 -5.06
N ILE A 221 -15.54 6.71 -4.99
CA ILE A 221 -14.44 7.03 -5.90
C ILE A 221 -14.76 6.56 -7.32
N MET A 222 -15.29 5.34 -7.48
CA MET A 222 -15.62 4.76 -8.79
C MET A 222 -16.76 5.50 -9.50
N SER A 223 -17.67 6.10 -8.73
CA SER A 223 -18.79 6.91 -9.24
C SER A 223 -18.47 8.40 -9.42
N SER A 224 -17.27 8.84 -9.02
CA SER A 224 -16.84 10.24 -9.18
C SER A 224 -16.74 10.63 -10.66
N GLU A 225 -17.11 11.88 -10.98
CA GLU A 225 -16.95 12.44 -12.33
C GLU A 225 -15.48 12.47 -12.77
N THR A 226 -14.57 12.63 -11.81
CA THR A 226 -13.12 12.75 -12.02
C THR A 226 -12.37 11.43 -11.82
N ALA A 227 -13.08 10.33 -11.51
CA ALA A 227 -12.51 9.00 -11.23
C ALA A 227 -11.41 8.58 -12.21
N TRP A 228 -11.65 8.83 -13.51
CA TRP A 228 -10.78 8.40 -14.60
C TRP A 228 -9.92 9.52 -15.18
N SER A 229 -9.88 10.67 -14.51
CA SER A 229 -8.99 11.77 -14.86
C SER A 229 -7.58 11.50 -14.34
N THR A 230 -6.57 11.96 -15.09
CA THR A 230 -5.18 11.92 -14.64
C THR A 230 -4.92 13.06 -13.67
N LEU A 231 -4.27 12.75 -12.54
CA LEU A 231 -3.97 13.75 -11.53
C LEU A 231 -2.91 14.75 -12.02
N GLY A 232 -3.22 16.05 -11.91
CA GLY A 232 -2.29 17.12 -12.25
C GLY A 232 -1.18 17.28 -11.21
N GLY A 233 0.04 17.62 -11.65
CA GLY A 233 1.18 17.90 -10.77
C GLY A 233 2.08 16.70 -10.45
N LEU A 234 1.74 15.50 -10.94
CA LEU A 234 2.58 14.31 -10.93
C LEU A 234 3.28 14.14 -12.29
N PRO A 235 4.36 13.33 -12.40
CA PRO A 235 5.00 13.06 -13.67
C PRO A 235 3.98 12.55 -14.69
N ASP A 236 3.79 13.30 -15.79
CA ASP A 236 2.79 12.99 -16.80
C ASP A 236 3.03 11.60 -17.45
N ASP A 237 4.27 11.11 -17.38
CA ASP A 237 4.70 9.80 -17.86
C ASP A 237 3.99 8.61 -17.18
N GLU A 238 3.47 8.78 -15.96
CA GLU A 238 2.80 7.70 -15.22
C GLU A 238 1.29 7.62 -15.44
N LYS A 239 0.67 8.71 -15.93
CA LYS A 239 -0.78 8.80 -16.20
C LYS A 239 -1.66 8.27 -15.05
N ILE A 240 -1.31 8.62 -13.81
CA ILE A 240 -1.98 8.15 -12.58
C ILE A 240 -3.42 8.67 -12.54
N THR A 241 -4.38 7.77 -12.38
CA THR A 241 -5.80 8.11 -12.24
C THR A 241 -6.17 8.44 -10.80
N GLU A 242 -7.24 9.22 -10.62
CA GLU A 242 -7.80 9.50 -9.28
C GLU A 242 -8.22 8.22 -8.56
N VAL A 243 -8.80 7.25 -9.28
CA VAL A 243 -9.14 5.93 -8.73
C VAL A 243 -7.92 5.25 -8.14
N ALA A 244 -6.82 5.15 -8.89
CA ALA A 244 -5.62 4.46 -8.44
C ALA A 244 -5.02 5.13 -7.20
N HIS A 245 -4.88 6.46 -7.25
CA HIS A 245 -4.31 7.23 -6.16
C HIS A 245 -5.14 7.14 -4.88
N THR A 246 -6.45 7.34 -4.99
CA THR A 246 -7.33 7.38 -3.82
C THR A 246 -7.51 5.99 -3.21
N PHE A 247 -7.53 4.93 -4.04
CA PHE A 247 -7.54 3.56 -3.55
C PHE A 247 -6.26 3.21 -2.78
N LEU A 248 -5.07 3.58 -3.29
CA LEU A 248 -3.83 3.40 -2.53
C LEU A 248 -3.83 4.20 -1.23
N ALA A 249 -4.31 5.45 -1.25
CA ALA A 249 -4.41 6.25 -0.03
C ALA A 249 -5.34 5.59 1.01
N LEU A 250 -6.42 4.93 0.58
CA LEU A 250 -7.29 4.14 1.44
C LEU A 250 -6.55 2.96 2.07
N LEU A 251 -5.79 2.19 1.28
CA LEU A 251 -4.95 1.09 1.79
C LEU A 251 -3.87 1.62 2.75
N THR A 252 -3.17 2.70 2.42
CA THR A 252 -2.16 3.32 3.30
C THR A 252 -2.78 3.75 4.63
N THR A 253 -3.97 4.36 4.60
CA THR A 253 -4.68 4.75 5.82
C THR A 253 -5.02 3.53 6.68
N MET A 254 -5.44 2.41 6.07
CA MET A 254 -5.71 1.16 6.78
C MET A 254 -4.42 0.56 7.37
N THR A 255 -3.35 0.52 6.58
CA THR A 255 -2.00 0.11 6.99
C THR A 255 -1.50 0.89 8.20
N ASP A 256 -1.61 2.22 8.19
CA ASP A 256 -1.20 3.07 9.30
C ASP A 256 -1.93 2.70 10.60
N ARG A 257 -3.22 2.37 10.52
CA ARG A 257 -4.03 1.98 11.67
C ARG A 257 -3.61 0.65 12.24
N TYR A 258 -3.51 -0.39 11.42
CA TYR A 258 -3.16 -1.72 11.93
C TYR A 258 -1.68 -1.87 12.27
N SER A 259 -0.80 -0.98 11.76
CA SER A 259 0.62 -0.97 12.11
C SER A 259 0.85 -0.84 13.62
N LEU A 260 -0.06 -0.14 14.32
CA LEU A 260 -0.07 0.10 15.76
C LEU A 260 -0.49 -1.12 16.59
N LEU A 261 -1.06 -2.15 15.95
CA LEU A 261 -1.56 -3.32 16.68
C LEU A 261 -0.38 -4.17 17.21
N PRO A 262 -0.48 -4.71 18.43
CA PRO A 262 0.62 -5.47 19.03
C PRO A 262 0.76 -6.87 18.42
N GLN A 263 -0.37 -7.51 18.12
CA GLN A 263 -0.40 -8.92 17.70
C GLN A 263 -0.35 -9.05 16.18
N PRO A 264 0.59 -9.83 15.61
CA PRO A 264 0.67 -10.06 14.17
C PRO A 264 -0.63 -10.65 13.58
N GLY A 265 -1.31 -11.52 14.34
CA GLY A 265 -2.61 -12.09 13.90
C GLY A 265 -3.71 -11.06 13.68
N HIS A 266 -3.73 -9.96 14.45
CA HIS A 266 -4.67 -8.87 14.20
C HIS A 266 -4.28 -8.06 12.95
N LYS A 267 -2.98 -7.86 12.70
CA LYS A 267 -2.49 -7.22 11.47
C LYS A 267 -2.86 -8.04 10.23
N LEU A 268 -2.70 -9.36 10.31
CA LEU A 268 -3.06 -10.26 9.21
C LEU A 268 -4.55 -10.20 8.86
N GLN A 269 -5.45 -10.05 9.83
CA GLN A 269 -6.89 -9.86 9.54
C GLN A 269 -7.19 -8.55 8.79
N PHE A 270 -6.41 -7.50 9.01
CA PHE A 270 -6.49 -6.28 8.21
C PHE A 270 -5.88 -6.47 6.82
N VAL A 271 -4.76 -7.18 6.70
CA VAL A 271 -4.18 -7.53 5.39
C VAL A 271 -5.17 -8.36 4.57
N GLU A 272 -5.87 -9.31 5.19
CA GLU A 272 -6.96 -10.06 4.55
C GLU A 272 -8.07 -9.15 4.02
N LEU A 273 -8.41 -8.09 4.77
CA LEU A 273 -9.35 -7.08 4.30
C LEU A 273 -8.77 -6.26 3.14
N GLU A 274 -7.50 -5.86 3.17
CA GLU A 274 -6.85 -5.17 2.04
C GLU A 274 -6.86 -6.04 0.77
N LEU A 275 -6.61 -7.34 0.90
CA LEU A 275 -6.71 -8.31 -0.20
C LEU A 275 -8.14 -8.45 -0.73
N GLU A 276 -9.15 -8.50 0.16
CA GLU A 276 -10.57 -8.51 -0.21
C GLU A 276 -10.94 -7.25 -1.02
N LEU A 277 -10.47 -6.07 -0.60
CA LEU A 277 -10.71 -4.81 -1.29
C LEU A 277 -10.02 -4.72 -2.66
N ILE A 278 -8.81 -5.28 -2.80
CA ILE A 278 -8.11 -5.34 -4.09
C ILE A 278 -8.89 -6.21 -5.08
N ASP A 279 -9.47 -7.33 -4.63
CA ASP A 279 -10.30 -8.17 -5.49
C ASP A 279 -11.63 -7.49 -5.84
N ASP A 280 -12.29 -6.85 -4.87
CA ASP A 280 -13.52 -6.07 -5.11
C ASP A 280 -13.27 -4.95 -6.15
N LEU A 281 -12.12 -4.25 -6.06
CA LEU A 281 -11.71 -3.25 -7.06
C LEU A 281 -11.49 -3.89 -8.42
N ARG A 282 -10.76 -5.02 -8.50
CA ARG A 282 -10.48 -5.73 -9.77
C ARG A 282 -11.79 -6.10 -10.49
N VAL A 283 -12.78 -6.60 -9.76
CA VAL A 283 -14.12 -6.89 -10.30
C VAL A 283 -14.81 -5.60 -10.78
N SER A 284 -14.73 -4.52 -10.02
CA SER A 284 -15.31 -3.23 -10.39
C SER A 284 -14.69 -2.65 -11.66
N LEU A 285 -13.37 -2.77 -11.84
CA LEU A 285 -12.67 -2.36 -13.08
C LEU A 285 -13.20 -3.13 -14.30
N LEU A 286 -13.41 -4.45 -14.19
CA LEU A 286 -13.98 -5.25 -15.26
C LEU A 286 -15.42 -4.85 -15.61
N GLN A 287 -16.24 -4.54 -14.60
CA GLN A 287 -17.61 -4.07 -14.82
C GLN A 287 -17.66 -2.76 -15.61
N VAL A 288 -16.73 -1.83 -15.33
CA VAL A 288 -16.60 -0.58 -16.08
C VAL A 288 -16.30 -0.84 -17.55
N LEU A 289 -15.40 -1.79 -17.85
CA LEU A 289 -15.04 -2.13 -19.22
C LEU A 289 -16.18 -2.83 -19.97
N HIS A 290 -16.89 -3.74 -19.32
CA HIS A 290 -18.05 -4.40 -19.93
C HIS A 290 -19.16 -3.41 -20.33
N ALA A 291 -19.31 -2.30 -19.61
CA ALA A 291 -20.29 -1.26 -19.95
C ALA A 291 -19.91 -0.45 -21.21
N GLU A 292 -18.64 -0.44 -21.61
CA GLU A 292 -18.09 0.41 -22.68
C GLU A 292 -17.50 -0.38 -23.88
N HIS A 293 -17.87 -1.66 -24.04
CA HIS A 293 -17.17 -2.61 -24.92
C HIS A 293 -17.10 -2.26 -26.43
N ASN A 294 -17.85 -1.27 -26.91
CA ASN A 294 -18.05 -1.04 -28.34
C ASN A 294 -16.86 -0.35 -29.04
N ASP A 295 -16.05 0.42 -28.30
CA ASP A 295 -14.89 1.13 -28.85
C ASP A 295 -13.73 1.16 -27.84
N PRO A 296 -12.91 0.09 -27.79
CA PRO A 296 -11.80 -0.02 -26.85
C PRO A 296 -10.79 1.15 -26.92
N LEU A 297 -10.56 1.72 -28.11
CA LEU A 297 -9.55 2.78 -28.35
C LEU A 297 -9.96 4.13 -27.76
N ASN A 298 -11.27 4.40 -27.71
CA ASN A 298 -11.84 5.65 -27.18
C ASN A 298 -12.63 5.50 -25.87
N SER A 299 -12.67 4.29 -25.30
CA SER A 299 -13.27 3.99 -24.00
C SER A 299 -12.37 4.36 -22.81
N LYS A 300 -12.79 3.97 -21.60
CA LYS A 300 -11.95 4.00 -20.39
C LYS A 300 -10.83 2.95 -20.36
N LEU A 301 -10.73 2.03 -21.33
CA LEU A 301 -9.72 0.97 -21.34
C LEU A 301 -8.28 1.47 -21.10
N PRO A 302 -7.77 2.53 -21.77
CA PRO A 302 -6.43 3.05 -21.48
C PRO A 302 -6.26 3.55 -20.04
N LYS A 303 -7.30 4.16 -19.46
CA LYS A 303 -7.29 4.69 -18.08
C LYS A 303 -7.35 3.55 -17.05
N VAL A 304 -8.11 2.49 -17.34
CA VAL A 304 -8.14 1.27 -16.52
C VAL A 304 -6.78 0.57 -16.56
N LEU A 305 -6.14 0.47 -17.74
CA LEU A 305 -4.78 -0.06 -17.87
C LEU A 305 -3.78 0.74 -17.02
N ASN A 306 -3.79 2.08 -17.09
CA ASN A 306 -2.93 2.91 -16.24
C ASN A 306 -3.18 2.67 -14.75
N THR A 307 -4.45 2.55 -14.35
CA THR A 307 -4.86 2.26 -12.98
C THR A 307 -4.27 0.94 -12.50
N ILE A 308 -4.47 -0.15 -13.26
CA ILE A 308 -3.95 -1.48 -12.91
C ILE A 308 -2.43 -1.47 -12.82
N SER A 309 -1.76 -0.85 -13.79
CA SER A 309 -0.30 -0.85 -13.84
C SER A 309 0.32 -0.07 -12.69
N TYR A 310 -0.28 1.06 -12.31
CA TYR A 310 0.17 1.83 -11.16
C TYR A 310 -0.05 1.06 -9.85
N LEU A 311 -1.24 0.48 -9.65
CA LEU A 311 -1.56 -0.33 -8.48
C LEU A 311 -0.63 -1.54 -8.35
N ARG A 312 -0.37 -2.26 -9.45
CA ARG A 312 0.53 -3.42 -9.44
C ARG A 312 1.93 -3.02 -8.96
N ASN A 313 2.51 -1.95 -9.52
CA ASN A 313 3.85 -1.51 -9.14
C ASN A 313 3.90 -1.09 -7.66
N ALA A 314 2.91 -0.32 -7.19
CA ALA A 314 2.86 0.12 -5.80
C ALA A 314 2.67 -1.06 -4.81
N LEU A 315 1.81 -2.02 -5.16
CA LEU A 315 1.57 -3.21 -4.34
C LEU A 315 2.76 -4.17 -4.35
N GLU A 316 3.53 -4.26 -5.43
CA GLU A 316 4.76 -5.04 -5.49
C GLU A 316 5.84 -4.47 -4.57
N GLU A 317 6.00 -3.14 -4.54
CA GLU A 317 6.88 -2.47 -3.57
C GLU A 317 6.38 -2.65 -2.13
N TYR A 318 5.06 -2.63 -1.92
CA TYR A 318 4.46 -2.81 -0.60
C TYR A 318 4.64 -4.24 -0.06
N ASP A 319 4.42 -5.26 -0.89
CA ASP A 319 4.61 -6.68 -0.54
C ASP A 319 6.08 -6.99 -0.21
N ALA A 320 7.01 -6.30 -0.86
CA ALA A 320 8.44 -6.39 -0.60
C ALA A 320 8.90 -5.60 0.65
N SER A 321 8.00 -4.88 1.34
CA SER A 321 8.37 -4.10 2.52
C SER A 321 8.73 -4.98 3.73
N PRO A 322 9.62 -4.53 4.64
CA PRO A 322 10.01 -5.31 5.81
C PRO A 322 8.82 -5.71 6.70
N THR A 323 7.79 -4.85 6.77
CA THR A 323 6.59 -5.11 7.56
C THR A 323 5.79 -6.26 6.97
N MET A 324 5.58 -6.29 5.65
CA MET A 324 4.84 -7.37 4.98
C MET A 324 5.62 -8.67 5.00
N LEU A 325 6.93 -8.64 4.73
CA LEU A 325 7.79 -9.83 4.81
C LEU A 325 7.78 -10.46 6.21
N LEU A 326 7.75 -9.65 7.27
CA LEU A 326 7.64 -10.15 8.64
C LEU A 326 6.28 -10.81 8.92
N LEU A 327 5.18 -10.22 8.42
CA LEU A 327 3.84 -10.78 8.56
C LEU A 327 3.68 -12.08 7.76
N ASP A 328 4.23 -12.13 6.55
CA ASP A 328 4.29 -13.32 5.70
C ASP A 328 5.04 -14.45 6.42
N HIS A 329 6.23 -14.14 6.95
CA HIS A 329 7.00 -15.08 7.73
C HIS A 329 6.21 -15.60 8.94
N TYR A 330 5.55 -14.70 9.69
CA TYR A 330 4.71 -15.09 10.82
C TYR A 330 3.56 -16.00 10.40
N GLN A 331 2.84 -15.67 9.32
CA GLN A 331 1.72 -16.49 8.82
C GLN A 331 2.20 -17.90 8.44
N ARG A 332 3.36 -18.00 7.78
CA ARG A 332 3.93 -19.29 7.37
C ARG A 332 4.33 -20.18 8.53
N GLN A 333 4.73 -19.62 9.68
CA GLN A 333 5.11 -20.45 10.83
C GLN A 333 3.98 -21.38 11.31
N TYR A 334 2.72 -21.00 11.07
CA TYR A 334 1.54 -21.76 11.49
C TYR A 334 0.94 -22.65 10.37
N LYS A 335 1.50 -22.63 9.16
CA LYS A 335 1.11 -23.52 8.06
C LYS A 335 1.88 -24.84 8.10
N SER A 336 1.25 -25.94 7.65
CA SER A 336 1.93 -27.25 7.56
C SER A 336 3.00 -27.24 6.46
N GLU A 337 4.01 -28.11 6.58
CA GLU A 337 5.15 -28.19 5.66
C GLU A 337 4.73 -28.46 4.20
N GLU A 338 3.71 -29.30 3.97
CA GLU A 338 3.16 -29.56 2.62
C GLU A 338 2.57 -28.31 1.94
N THR A 339 2.04 -27.36 2.73
CA THR A 339 1.51 -26.09 2.22
C THR A 339 2.61 -25.10 1.88
N LYS A 340 3.79 -25.19 2.53
CA LYS A 340 4.90 -24.25 2.35
C LYS A 340 5.63 -24.42 1.02
N GLU A 341 5.73 -25.65 0.52
CA GLU A 341 6.45 -25.94 -0.74
C GLU A 341 5.68 -25.52 -2.01
N ASN A 342 4.35 -25.39 -1.91
CA ASN A 342 3.48 -25.09 -3.05
C ASN A 342 3.01 -23.63 -3.12
N GLU A 343 3.26 -22.82 -2.08
CA GLU A 343 2.81 -21.42 -2.03
C GLU A 343 3.82 -20.48 -2.69
N VAL A 344 3.26 -19.51 -3.42
CA VAL A 344 4.05 -18.43 -4.02
C VAL A 344 4.44 -17.45 -2.93
N GLU A 345 5.69 -16.99 -2.95
CA GLU A 345 6.22 -16.05 -1.95
C GLU A 345 5.54 -14.67 -2.05
N GLY A 346 5.11 -14.12 -0.90
CA GLY A 346 4.46 -12.80 -0.76
C GLY A 346 2.97 -12.87 -0.39
N LEU A 347 2.52 -11.99 0.51
CA LEU A 347 1.12 -11.94 0.97
C LEU A 347 0.19 -11.43 -0.13
N PHE A 348 0.65 -10.42 -0.89
CA PHE A 348 -0.11 -9.81 -1.98
C PHE A 348 0.16 -10.47 -3.33
N ARG A 349 1.11 -11.41 -3.39
CA ARG A 349 1.50 -12.06 -4.65
C ARG A 349 0.36 -12.71 -5.42
N PRO A 350 -0.61 -13.41 -4.80
CA PRO A 350 -1.76 -13.94 -5.54
C PRO A 350 -2.57 -12.84 -6.24
N SER A 351 -2.82 -11.72 -5.55
CA SER A 351 -3.53 -10.57 -6.13
C SER A 351 -2.71 -9.88 -7.22
N LEU A 352 -1.40 -9.73 -7.04
CA LEU A 352 -0.48 -9.19 -8.05
C LEU A 352 -0.52 -10.01 -9.35
N VAL A 353 -0.52 -11.34 -9.25
CA VAL A 353 -0.62 -12.23 -10.42
C VAL A 353 -1.96 -12.06 -11.14
N LEU A 354 -3.07 -11.86 -10.42
CA LEU A 354 -4.37 -11.60 -11.04
C LEU A 354 -4.41 -10.24 -11.74
N LEU A 355 -3.82 -9.20 -11.14
CA LEU A 355 -3.71 -7.88 -11.76
C LEU A 355 -2.80 -7.91 -13.00
N GLU A 356 -1.68 -8.63 -12.93
CA GLU A 356 -0.76 -8.81 -14.07
C GLU A 356 -1.44 -9.49 -15.26
N ARG A 357 -2.15 -10.60 -15.01
CA ARG A 357 -2.94 -11.29 -16.04
C ARG A 357 -4.00 -10.38 -16.66
N LEU A 358 -4.68 -9.59 -15.83
CA LEU A 358 -5.68 -8.64 -16.31
C LEU A 358 -5.03 -7.52 -17.15
N GLU A 359 -3.91 -6.94 -16.72
CA GLU A 359 -3.17 -5.94 -17.52
C GLU A 359 -2.79 -6.51 -18.89
N ASP A 360 -2.27 -7.74 -18.93
CA ASP A 360 -1.83 -8.38 -20.17
C ASP A 360 -3.00 -8.66 -21.13
N GLN A 361 -4.12 -9.17 -20.60
CA GLN A 361 -5.34 -9.40 -21.38
C GLN A 361 -5.89 -8.11 -21.97
N LEU A 362 -5.98 -7.05 -21.16
CA LEU A 362 -6.52 -5.76 -21.59
C LEU A 362 -5.59 -5.03 -22.57
N LEU A 363 -4.27 -5.17 -22.39
CA LEU A 363 -3.28 -4.61 -23.30
C LEU A 363 -3.34 -5.30 -24.67
N ASP A 364 -3.54 -6.62 -24.67
CA ASP A 364 -3.76 -7.40 -25.89
C ASP A 364 -5.08 -7.02 -26.57
N GLU A 365 -6.17 -6.90 -25.83
CA GLU A 365 -7.48 -6.45 -26.36
C GLU A 365 -7.36 -5.09 -27.05
N LEU A 366 -6.66 -4.14 -26.42
CA LEU A 366 -6.39 -2.82 -27.01
C LEU A 366 -5.58 -2.92 -28.31
N ALA A 367 -4.55 -3.78 -28.34
CA ALA A 367 -3.73 -3.99 -29.52
C ALA A 367 -4.52 -4.67 -30.66
N GLN A 368 -5.34 -5.65 -30.34
CA GLN A 368 -6.24 -6.30 -31.30
C GLN A 368 -7.26 -5.31 -31.87
N ALA A 369 -7.81 -4.40 -31.04
CA ALA A 369 -8.73 -3.36 -31.50
C ALA A 369 -8.09 -2.45 -32.55
N LEU A 370 -6.88 -1.95 -32.29
CA LEU A 370 -6.12 -1.17 -33.29
C LEU A 370 -5.82 -2.01 -34.54
N MET A 371 -5.39 -3.27 -34.36
CA MET A 371 -5.10 -4.15 -35.48
C MET A 371 -6.33 -4.41 -36.36
N MET A 372 -7.53 -4.51 -35.77
CA MET A 372 -8.78 -4.64 -36.53
C MET A 372 -9.04 -3.42 -37.41
N GLU A 373 -8.84 -2.20 -36.91
CA GLU A 373 -9.01 -0.99 -37.72
C GLU A 373 -7.95 -0.91 -38.82
N VAL A 374 -6.69 -1.24 -38.50
CA VAL A 374 -5.61 -1.37 -39.48
C VAL A 374 -5.99 -2.36 -40.59
N LYS A 375 -6.48 -3.56 -40.26
CA LYS A 375 -6.96 -4.56 -41.23
C LYS A 375 -8.15 -4.06 -42.04
N ALA A 376 -9.07 -3.30 -41.45
CA ALA A 376 -10.20 -2.73 -42.15
C ALA A 376 -9.76 -1.71 -43.21
N ARG A 377 -8.80 -0.83 -42.86
CA ARG A 377 -8.25 0.20 -43.75
C ARG A 377 -7.24 -0.32 -44.77
N SER A 378 -6.64 -1.49 -44.53
CA SER A 378 -5.69 -2.13 -45.44
C SER A 378 -6.33 -2.79 -46.66
N ARG A 379 -7.66 -2.90 -46.74
CA ARG A 379 -8.36 -3.61 -47.83
C ARG A 379 -7.91 -3.19 -49.24
N PRO A 380 -7.72 -1.89 -49.56
CA PRO A 380 -7.21 -1.48 -50.88
C PRO A 380 -5.77 -1.93 -51.12
N TYR A 381 -4.93 -1.87 -50.09
CA TYR A 381 -3.51 -2.28 -50.15
C TYR A 381 -3.35 -3.79 -50.33
N ARG A 382 -4.15 -4.59 -49.63
CA ARG A 382 -4.17 -6.06 -49.76
C ARG A 382 -4.56 -6.54 -51.15
N LYS A 383 -5.39 -5.76 -51.87
CA LYS A 383 -5.87 -6.06 -53.23
C LYS A 383 -5.13 -5.30 -54.31
N ASN A 384 -3.97 -4.72 -53.98
CA ASN A 384 -3.20 -3.97 -54.94
C ASN A 384 -2.68 -4.90 -56.05
N ARG A 385 -2.39 -4.33 -57.23
CA ARG A 385 -2.04 -5.11 -58.42
C ARG A 385 -0.55 -5.48 -58.44
N TRP A 386 -0.05 -6.08 -57.36
CA TRP A 386 1.37 -6.38 -57.10
C TRP A 386 2.09 -7.10 -58.25
N PHE A 387 1.42 -8.03 -58.94
CA PHE A 387 1.99 -8.78 -60.06
C PHE A 387 2.08 -7.98 -61.37
N SER A 388 1.22 -6.96 -61.55
CA SER A 388 1.13 -6.19 -62.79
C SER A 388 1.65 -4.75 -62.65
N MET A 389 2.41 -4.47 -61.59
CA MET A 389 3.05 -3.16 -61.40
C MET A 389 4.14 -2.93 -62.43
N THR A 390 4.23 -1.70 -62.90
CA THR A 390 5.22 -1.24 -63.88
C THR A 390 6.12 -0.17 -63.28
N GLU A 391 7.24 0.15 -63.93
CA GLU A 391 8.18 1.18 -63.45
C GLU A 391 7.52 2.56 -63.27
N SER A 392 6.46 2.87 -64.01
CA SER A 392 5.70 4.12 -63.83
C SER A 392 4.84 4.15 -62.56
N ASP A 393 4.55 2.99 -61.98
CA ASP A 393 3.81 2.86 -60.72
C ASP A 393 4.74 2.95 -59.49
N PHE A 394 6.06 2.90 -59.70
CA PHE A 394 7.06 2.94 -58.65
C PHE A 394 7.65 4.35 -58.49
N ASP A 395 7.32 4.99 -57.38
CA ASP A 395 8.01 6.18 -56.88
C ASP A 395 8.61 5.88 -55.51
N SER A 396 9.93 5.83 -55.45
CA SER A 396 10.64 5.50 -54.22
C SER A 396 10.55 6.59 -53.15
N THR A 397 10.00 7.77 -53.46
CA THR A 397 9.88 8.91 -52.53
C THR A 397 8.50 9.06 -51.90
N THR A 398 7.49 8.37 -52.42
CA THR A 398 6.12 8.47 -51.95
C THR A 398 5.58 7.13 -51.46
N LEU A 399 4.63 7.19 -50.52
CA LEU A 399 3.94 6.00 -50.02
C LEU A 399 2.91 5.56 -51.06
N THR A 400 2.80 4.25 -51.29
CA THR A 400 1.76 3.71 -52.16
C THR A 400 0.37 4.24 -51.78
N PRO A 401 -0.40 4.88 -52.70
CA PRO A 401 -1.68 5.50 -52.37
C PRO A 401 -2.70 4.55 -51.73
N ALA A 402 -2.68 3.27 -52.13
CA ALA A 402 -3.54 2.23 -51.55
C ALA A 402 -3.20 1.91 -50.08
N ALA A 403 -1.97 2.20 -49.63
CA ALA A 403 -1.50 2.00 -48.26
C ALA A 403 -1.87 3.17 -47.33
N CYS A 404 -2.04 4.38 -47.89
CA CYS A 404 -2.26 5.61 -47.10
C CYS A 404 -3.34 5.47 -46.01
N PRO A 405 -4.53 4.88 -46.25
CA PRO A 405 -5.54 4.74 -45.20
C PRO A 405 -5.10 3.90 -44.00
N LEU A 406 -4.30 2.85 -44.23
CA LEU A 406 -3.75 2.00 -43.17
C LEU A 406 -2.70 2.77 -42.35
N PHE A 407 -1.76 3.42 -43.02
CA PHE A 407 -0.69 4.17 -42.34
C PHE A 407 -1.22 5.38 -41.58
N GLN A 408 -2.24 6.05 -42.11
CA GLN A 408 -2.88 7.18 -41.45
C GLN A 408 -3.50 6.75 -40.11
N VAL A 409 -4.36 5.72 -40.12
CA VAL A 409 -4.95 5.20 -38.88
C VAL A 409 -3.87 4.74 -37.91
N LEU A 410 -2.89 3.95 -38.37
CA LEU A 410 -1.83 3.44 -37.50
C LEU A 410 -1.07 4.59 -36.81
N THR A 411 -0.75 5.64 -37.55
CA THR A 411 -0.02 6.80 -37.01
C THR A 411 -0.85 7.59 -36.02
N THR A 412 -2.11 7.88 -36.36
CA THR A 412 -3.03 8.64 -35.50
C THR A 412 -3.29 7.90 -34.19
N GLU A 413 -3.67 6.63 -34.25
CA GLU A 413 -3.99 5.86 -33.05
C GLU A 413 -2.76 5.59 -32.18
N LEU A 414 -1.57 5.34 -32.77
CA LEU A 414 -0.34 5.22 -31.99
C LEU A 414 0.03 6.53 -31.28
N HIS A 415 -0.22 7.68 -31.89
CA HIS A 415 -0.01 8.96 -31.25
C HIS A 415 -1.02 9.18 -30.11
N ASP A 416 -2.30 8.95 -30.35
CA ASP A 416 -3.35 9.13 -29.34
C ASP A 416 -3.14 8.20 -28.14
N LEU A 417 -2.76 6.94 -28.38
CA LEU A 417 -2.48 5.98 -27.30
C LEU A 417 -1.19 6.31 -26.54
N ARG A 418 -0.21 6.94 -27.17
CA ARG A 418 0.98 7.46 -26.47
C ARG A 418 0.63 8.54 -25.46
N GLU A 419 -0.35 9.40 -25.79
CA GLU A 419 -0.82 10.45 -24.88
C GLU A 419 -1.71 9.90 -23.76
N LYS A 420 -2.45 8.80 -24.03
CA LYS A 420 -3.40 8.18 -23.09
C LYS A 420 -2.75 7.17 -22.12
N LEU A 421 -1.71 6.44 -22.54
CA LEU A 421 -1.07 5.38 -21.74
C LEU A 421 0.18 5.88 -21.01
N SER A 422 0.48 5.28 -19.86
CA SER A 422 1.77 5.48 -19.20
C SER A 422 2.92 5.04 -20.10
N GLN A 423 4.11 5.63 -19.91
CA GLN A 423 5.28 5.33 -20.75
C GLN A 423 5.61 3.83 -20.75
N LYS A 424 5.53 3.17 -19.58
CA LYS A 424 5.81 1.73 -19.45
C LYS A 424 4.79 0.89 -20.23
N LEU A 425 3.50 1.20 -20.13
CA LEU A 425 2.44 0.51 -20.86
C LEU A 425 2.56 0.73 -22.37
N PHE A 426 2.78 1.97 -22.80
CA PHE A 426 2.97 2.29 -24.21
C PHE A 426 4.16 1.54 -24.80
N MET A 427 5.26 1.42 -24.05
CA MET A 427 6.44 0.65 -24.46
C MET A 427 6.16 -0.84 -24.67
N ARG A 428 5.25 -1.42 -23.89
CA ARG A 428 4.78 -2.81 -24.09
C ARG A 428 3.82 -2.89 -25.28
N PHE A 429 2.88 -1.95 -25.36
CA PHE A 429 1.87 -1.84 -26.40
C PHE A 429 2.46 -1.76 -27.80
N TRP A 430 3.36 -0.80 -28.08
CA TRP A 430 3.85 -0.62 -29.45
C TRP A 430 4.68 -1.82 -29.91
N LYS A 431 5.36 -2.53 -29.00
CA LYS A 431 6.11 -3.76 -29.33
C LYS A 431 5.17 -4.89 -29.74
N LEU A 432 4.05 -5.04 -29.03
CA LEU A 432 2.99 -5.97 -29.38
C LEU A 432 2.34 -5.60 -30.73
N MET A 433 2.10 -4.31 -30.96
CA MET A 433 1.62 -3.84 -32.25
C MET A 433 2.62 -4.11 -33.38
N ALA A 434 3.92 -3.93 -33.14
CA ALA A 434 4.95 -4.21 -34.14
C ALA A 434 4.99 -5.69 -34.52
N SER A 435 4.87 -6.61 -33.55
CA SER A 435 4.78 -8.04 -33.85
C SER A 435 3.52 -8.39 -34.63
N TYR A 436 2.36 -7.83 -34.28
CA TYR A 436 1.11 -8.02 -35.03
C TYR A 436 1.19 -7.49 -36.45
N LEU A 437 1.79 -6.33 -36.65
CA LEU A 437 2.01 -5.77 -37.99
C LEU A 437 2.97 -6.64 -38.79
N ASN A 438 4.09 -7.08 -38.21
CA ASN A 438 5.06 -7.93 -38.88
C ASN A 438 4.40 -9.23 -39.40
N ILE A 439 3.59 -9.89 -38.57
CA ILE A 439 2.82 -11.08 -38.96
C ILE A 439 1.75 -10.72 -40.00
N PHE A 440 0.98 -9.65 -39.80
CA PHE A 440 -0.08 -9.22 -40.73
C PHE A 440 0.46 -8.95 -42.14
N PHE A 441 1.59 -8.24 -42.27
CA PHE A 441 2.19 -7.97 -43.57
C PHE A 441 2.69 -9.25 -44.25
N LEU A 442 3.18 -10.23 -43.48
CA LEU A 442 3.59 -11.51 -44.03
C LEU A 442 2.38 -12.34 -44.49
N GLU A 443 1.42 -12.56 -43.60
CA GLU A 443 0.31 -13.48 -43.84
C GLU A 443 -0.71 -12.90 -44.82
N GLU A 444 -1.16 -11.66 -44.63
CA GLU A 444 -2.30 -11.11 -45.37
C GLU A 444 -1.91 -10.25 -46.59
N ILE A 445 -0.63 -9.95 -46.77
CA ILE A 445 -0.13 -9.20 -47.93
C ILE A 445 0.81 -10.07 -48.75
N VAL A 446 1.90 -10.58 -48.16
CA VAL A 446 2.90 -11.35 -48.91
C VAL A 446 2.38 -12.71 -49.35
N LEU A 447 1.82 -13.51 -48.43
CA LEU A 447 1.39 -14.88 -48.75
C LEU A 447 0.10 -14.96 -49.58
N GLU A 448 -0.76 -13.94 -49.46
CA GLU A 448 -2.05 -13.87 -50.20
C GLU A 448 -1.93 -13.24 -51.59
N ASN A 449 -0.76 -12.73 -52.00
CA ASN A 449 -0.56 -12.09 -53.29
C ASN A 449 0.61 -12.69 -54.09
N HIS A 450 0.59 -12.46 -55.40
CA HIS A 450 1.72 -12.73 -56.28
C HIS A 450 2.41 -11.41 -56.65
N PHE A 451 3.74 -11.44 -56.66
CA PHE A 451 4.58 -10.27 -56.91
C PHE A 451 5.40 -10.46 -58.18
N ASN A 452 5.58 -9.38 -58.93
CA ASN A 452 6.71 -9.26 -59.85
C ASN A 452 7.87 -8.50 -59.13
N PRO A 453 9.07 -8.42 -59.71
CA PRO A 453 10.19 -7.73 -59.05
C PRO A 453 9.89 -6.28 -58.66
N ILE A 454 9.19 -5.52 -59.52
CA ILE A 454 8.81 -4.13 -59.25
C ILE A 454 7.81 -4.02 -58.09
N GLY A 455 6.82 -4.89 -58.01
CA GLY A 455 5.88 -4.95 -56.88
C GLY A 455 6.59 -5.34 -55.58
N GLY A 456 7.62 -6.18 -55.66
CA GLY A 456 8.51 -6.47 -54.54
C GLY A 456 9.31 -5.24 -54.09
N GLU A 457 9.84 -4.46 -55.02
CA GLU A 457 10.54 -3.18 -54.72
C GLU A 457 9.60 -2.12 -54.13
N VAL A 458 8.36 -2.01 -54.60
CA VAL A 458 7.32 -1.13 -54.04
C VAL A 458 7.05 -1.51 -52.58
N LEU A 459 6.77 -2.78 -52.29
CA LEU A 459 6.53 -3.26 -50.93
C LEU A 459 7.76 -3.05 -50.04
N GLN A 460 8.96 -3.32 -50.56
CA GLN A 460 10.22 -3.08 -49.85
C GLN A 460 10.40 -1.59 -49.51
N SER A 461 10.03 -0.68 -50.42
CA SER A 461 10.06 0.76 -50.19
C SER A 461 9.04 1.17 -49.13
N ASP A 462 7.78 0.72 -49.23
CA ASP A 462 6.72 1.00 -48.26
C ASP A 462 7.13 0.55 -46.83
N VAL A 463 7.69 -0.65 -46.70
CA VAL A 463 8.12 -1.21 -45.40
C VAL A 463 9.35 -0.47 -44.86
N ASN A 464 10.40 -0.30 -45.65
CA ASN A 464 11.67 0.23 -45.15
C ASN A 464 11.67 1.75 -44.99
N LYS A 465 10.89 2.48 -45.80
CA LYS A 465 10.88 3.95 -45.79
C LYS A 465 9.71 4.55 -45.00
N PHE A 466 8.64 3.78 -44.75
CA PHE A 466 7.47 4.29 -44.04
C PHE A 466 7.12 3.47 -42.79
N LEU A 467 6.93 2.15 -42.89
CA LEU A 467 6.53 1.32 -41.74
C LEU A 467 7.58 1.28 -40.64
N ILE A 468 8.81 0.86 -40.96
CA ILE A 468 9.89 0.75 -39.97
C ILE A 468 10.24 2.15 -39.38
N PRO A 469 10.37 3.22 -40.20
CA PRO A 469 10.64 4.55 -39.68
C PRO A 469 9.58 5.12 -38.74
N LEU A 470 8.30 4.73 -38.87
CA LEU A 470 7.23 5.14 -37.96
C LEU A 470 7.58 4.82 -36.49
N PHE A 471 8.24 3.69 -36.24
CA PHE A 471 8.63 3.26 -34.90
C PHE A 471 9.97 3.85 -34.42
N GLN A 472 10.69 4.63 -35.24
CA GLN A 472 11.92 5.34 -34.81
C GLN A 472 11.63 6.37 -33.72
N HIS A 473 10.39 6.87 -33.66
CA HIS A 473 9.94 7.75 -32.59
C HIS A 473 9.91 7.06 -31.21
N PHE A 474 9.89 5.72 -31.17
CA PHE A 474 9.73 4.94 -29.94
C PHE A 474 10.96 4.09 -29.61
N THR A 475 11.78 3.74 -30.60
CA THR A 475 12.99 2.93 -30.42
C THR A 475 14.10 3.34 -31.38
N LYS A 476 15.36 3.21 -30.94
CA LYS A 476 16.54 3.45 -31.79
C LYS A 476 16.76 2.36 -32.85
N ALA A 477 16.13 1.19 -32.68
CA ALA A 477 16.32 0.04 -33.56
C ALA A 477 14.98 -0.64 -33.93
N PRO A 478 14.07 0.04 -34.65
CA PRO A 478 12.77 -0.51 -35.01
C PRO A 478 12.85 -1.72 -35.94
N GLN A 479 13.90 -1.81 -36.77
CA GLN A 479 14.13 -2.90 -37.72
C GLN A 479 14.18 -4.30 -37.08
N VAL A 480 14.47 -4.40 -35.78
CA VAL A 480 14.53 -5.68 -35.06
C VAL A 480 13.15 -6.31 -34.89
N TYR A 481 12.10 -5.50 -34.87
CA TYR A 481 10.71 -5.95 -34.65
C TYR A 481 9.99 -6.33 -35.96
N PHE A 482 10.65 -6.13 -37.10
CA PHE A 482 10.11 -6.36 -38.45
C PHE A 482 11.05 -7.24 -39.28
N SER A 483 11.79 -8.15 -38.65
CA SER A 483 12.81 -8.97 -39.33
C SER A 483 12.21 -9.84 -40.44
N GLU A 484 11.08 -10.50 -40.17
CA GLU A 484 10.44 -11.44 -41.10
C GLU A 484 9.94 -10.72 -42.35
N ILE A 485 9.18 -9.63 -42.20
CA ILE A 485 8.72 -8.86 -43.35
C ILE A 485 9.87 -8.22 -44.12
N LYS A 486 10.91 -7.75 -43.42
CA LYS A 486 12.08 -7.16 -44.06
C LYS A 486 12.84 -8.17 -44.93
N GLU A 487 13.04 -9.39 -44.43
CA GLU A 487 13.65 -10.48 -45.18
C GLU A 487 12.78 -10.90 -46.37
N ALA A 488 11.46 -11.02 -46.17
CA ALA A 488 10.52 -11.30 -47.24
C ALA A 488 10.58 -10.24 -48.35
N CYS A 489 10.61 -8.95 -48.00
CA CYS A 489 10.76 -7.87 -48.96
C CYS A 489 12.07 -7.96 -49.76
N CYS A 490 13.19 -8.31 -49.10
CA CYS A 490 14.46 -8.52 -49.77
C CYS A 490 14.41 -9.66 -50.80
N LEU A 491 13.68 -10.74 -50.51
CA LEU A 491 13.52 -11.86 -51.44
C LEU A 491 12.60 -11.53 -52.62
N LEU A 492 11.52 -10.77 -52.38
CA LEU A 492 10.55 -10.38 -53.40
C LEU A 492 11.12 -9.37 -54.40
N ALA A 493 12.01 -8.47 -53.96
CA ALA A 493 12.65 -7.46 -54.80
C ALA A 493 13.81 -8.02 -55.67
N LEU A 494 14.07 -9.33 -55.66
CA LEU A 494 15.14 -9.92 -56.47
C LEU A 494 14.76 -9.94 -57.96
N VAL A 495 15.40 -9.06 -58.75
CA VAL A 495 15.24 -8.93 -60.21
C VAL A 495 15.48 -10.24 -60.97
N SER A 496 16.47 -11.03 -60.53
CA SER A 496 16.68 -12.39 -61.02
C SER A 496 17.32 -13.26 -59.95
N ILE A 497 16.63 -14.31 -59.52
CA ILE A 497 17.27 -15.41 -58.80
C ILE A 497 17.95 -16.29 -59.86
N PRO A 498 19.28 -16.50 -59.81
CA PRO A 498 19.97 -17.43 -60.69
C PRO A 498 19.23 -18.77 -60.74
N ALA A 499 19.05 -19.37 -61.93
CA ALA A 499 18.15 -20.52 -62.11
C ALA A 499 18.49 -21.73 -61.21
N ASN A 500 19.76 -21.86 -60.83
CA ASN A 500 20.27 -22.81 -59.84
C ASN A 500 19.76 -22.54 -58.42
N VAL A 501 19.80 -21.28 -57.96
CA VAL A 501 19.29 -20.87 -56.64
C VAL A 501 17.77 -20.98 -56.60
N ARG A 502 17.08 -20.60 -57.69
CA ARG A 502 15.61 -20.69 -57.80
C ARG A 502 15.14 -22.14 -57.69
N ARG A 503 15.86 -23.07 -58.31
CA ARG A 503 15.56 -24.51 -58.27
C ARG A 503 15.91 -25.13 -56.93
N PHE A 504 17.03 -24.74 -56.32
CA PHE A 504 17.43 -25.21 -54.99
C PHE A 504 16.41 -24.81 -53.92
N VAL A 505 15.99 -23.54 -53.91
CA VAL A 505 15.00 -23.02 -52.95
C VAL A 505 13.62 -23.67 -53.14
N LEU A 506 13.20 -23.97 -54.37
CA LEU A 506 11.89 -24.57 -54.65
C LEU A 506 11.84 -26.11 -54.55
N THR A 507 12.98 -26.82 -54.67
CA THR A 507 13.02 -28.30 -54.75
C THR A 507 13.91 -28.98 -53.72
N GLY A 508 14.69 -28.22 -52.93
CA GLY A 508 15.58 -28.73 -51.89
C GLY A 508 16.75 -29.60 -52.40
N LYS A 509 17.01 -29.62 -53.71
CA LYS A 509 18.07 -30.44 -54.31
C LYS A 509 19.07 -29.59 -55.09
N GLU A 510 20.31 -29.60 -54.63
CA GLU A 510 21.48 -29.13 -55.38
C GLU A 510 21.86 -30.20 -56.41
N LYS A 511 22.16 -29.79 -57.66
CA LYS A 511 22.79 -30.70 -58.63
C LYS A 511 24.30 -30.59 -58.47
N HIS A 512 24.95 -31.72 -58.25
CA HIS A 512 26.38 -31.91 -58.48
C HIS A 512 26.75 -31.65 -59.95
#